data_AF-A0AA39LXQ5-F1
#
_entry.id   AF-A0AA39LXQ5-F1
#
_cell.length_a   1.000
_cell.length_b   1.000
_cell.length_c   1.000
_cell.angle_alpha   90.00
_cell.angle_beta   90.00
_cell.angle_gamma   90.00
#
_symmetry.space_group_name_H-M   'P 1'
#
loop_
_entity.id
_entity.type
_entity.pdbx_description
1 polymer ?
#
loop_
_entity_poly.entity_id
_entity_poly.type
_entity_poly.pdbx_seq_one_letter_code
_entity_poly.pdbx_strand_id
1 'polypeptide(L)'
;MKLNHRDVLYGTPFAHGSRRNVLAELPNLTFDSIVNSPFVSPETRCTRHDYLPENVRLPSVTYINQCVHPKETLCKWQSKKKNELGASFSQWSIDLMNAGTRTHREIEKILEEFQKSGKIEQSDEEIISSVTAPKVEMQDRVRSFMKSILPFLRKNLIYDEKMRIEESVVHNGLYYTGRFDAICSLGGEGLMLVDWKTVSQASLDGGVSDAELYGYPSQLAAYVGAINADPKFEDLGSIAKAADVLIYEDERPAEMVVYQGEELQMYWEEWLQKLNKYWWTMKNYEGDKVDFTYKPPESTLDE
;
A
#
# COMPACT_ATOMS: atom_id res chain seq x y z
N MET A 1 -10.61 -30.18 5.92
CA MET A 1 -9.51 -29.85 6.87
C MET A 1 -9.96 -28.68 7.74
N LYS A 2 -9.81 -28.74 9.06
CA LYS A 2 -10.13 -27.60 9.94
C LYS A 2 -8.92 -26.67 9.94
N LEU A 3 -9.07 -25.47 9.40
CA LEU A 3 -8.01 -24.46 9.39
C LEU A 3 -7.96 -23.73 10.73
N ASN A 4 -6.76 -23.53 11.25
CA ASN A 4 -6.58 -22.73 12.46
C ASN A 4 -6.80 -21.23 12.17
N HIS A 5 -7.44 -20.53 13.11
CA HIS A 5 -7.74 -19.12 13.01
C HIS A 5 -7.43 -18.41 14.34
N ARG A 6 -7.02 -17.15 14.26
CA ARG A 6 -6.69 -16.32 15.44
C ARG A 6 -7.26 -14.93 15.30
N ASP A 7 -7.48 -14.29 16.44
CA ASP A 7 -7.70 -12.85 16.52
C ASP A 7 -6.34 -12.14 16.52
N VAL A 8 -6.26 -10.96 15.90
CA VAL A 8 -5.01 -10.24 15.72
C VAL A 8 -5.19 -8.78 16.11
N LEU A 9 -4.32 -8.29 17.00
CA LEU A 9 -4.09 -6.87 17.24
C LEU A 9 -2.84 -6.40 16.49
N TYR A 10 -2.85 -5.16 16.01
CA TYR A 10 -1.73 -4.59 15.27
C TYR A 10 -1.73 -3.06 15.32
N GLY A 11 -0.65 -2.44 14.83
CA GLY A 11 -0.52 -0.98 14.74
C GLY A 11 0.33 -0.38 15.85
N THR A 12 0.10 0.90 16.15
CA THR A 12 0.82 1.66 17.19
C THR A 12 -0.11 1.93 18.38
N PRO A 13 0.40 2.42 19.52
CA PRO A 13 -0.45 2.87 20.62
C PRO A 13 -1.42 4.00 20.21
N PHE A 14 -1.09 4.77 19.18
CA PHE A 14 -1.90 5.89 18.67
C PHE A 14 -2.87 5.48 17.55
N ALA A 15 -2.60 4.36 16.87
CA ALA A 15 -3.40 3.82 15.79
C ALA A 15 -3.46 2.29 15.90
N HIS A 16 -4.35 1.82 16.78
CA HIS A 16 -4.54 0.39 17.03
C HIS A 16 -5.60 -0.19 16.08
N GLY A 17 -5.32 -1.37 15.54
CA GLY A 17 -6.24 -2.15 14.71
C GLY A 17 -6.52 -3.52 15.31
N SER A 18 -7.66 -4.09 14.95
CA SER A 18 -7.96 -5.48 15.28
C SER A 18 -8.64 -6.19 14.10
N ARG A 19 -8.33 -7.47 13.91
CA ARG A 19 -9.04 -8.37 12.99
C ARG A 19 -9.34 -9.67 13.69
N ARG A 20 -10.55 -10.18 13.50
CA ARG A 20 -11.00 -11.45 14.08
C ARG A 20 -10.97 -12.55 13.06
N ASN A 21 -10.81 -13.79 13.53
CA ASN A 21 -10.91 -14.99 12.71
C ASN A 21 -10.01 -14.93 11.45
N VAL A 22 -8.73 -14.58 11.65
CA VAL A 22 -7.70 -14.52 10.61
C VAL A 22 -7.05 -15.89 10.48
N LEU A 23 -6.81 -16.34 9.26
CA LEU A 23 -6.12 -17.59 8.99
C LEU A 23 -4.75 -17.61 9.69
N ALA A 24 -4.50 -18.64 10.49
CA ALA A 24 -3.30 -18.72 11.32
C ALA A 24 -2.24 -19.68 10.79
N GLU A 25 -2.60 -20.53 9.83
CA GLU A 25 -1.69 -21.50 9.23
C GLU A 25 -2.10 -21.81 7.79
N LEU A 26 -1.12 -22.25 7.01
CA LEU A 26 -1.33 -22.74 5.64
C LEU A 26 -1.09 -24.25 5.65
N PRO A 27 -2.08 -25.07 5.24
CA PRO A 27 -1.88 -26.49 5.04
C PRO A 27 -0.66 -26.76 4.16
N ASN A 28 0.15 -27.75 4.53
CA ASN A 28 1.33 -28.20 3.77
C ASN A 28 2.50 -27.20 3.69
N LEU A 29 2.47 -26.10 4.44
CA LEU A 29 3.62 -25.21 4.60
C LEU A 29 4.14 -25.20 6.04
N THR A 30 5.46 -25.35 6.17
CA THR A 30 6.14 -25.30 7.45
C THR A 30 7.01 -24.06 7.53
N PHE A 31 6.78 -23.25 8.57
CA PHE A 31 7.55 -22.05 8.89
C PHE A 31 8.45 -22.36 10.07
N ASP A 32 9.58 -23.03 9.81
CA ASP A 32 10.48 -23.55 10.85
C ASP A 32 11.31 -22.45 11.54
N SER A 33 11.56 -21.33 10.87
CA SER A 33 12.29 -20.20 11.47
C SER A 33 11.91 -18.86 10.84
N ILE A 34 12.17 -17.78 11.57
CA ILE A 34 12.02 -16.42 11.07
C ILE A 34 13.08 -16.05 10.01
N VAL A 35 14.21 -16.78 9.97
CA VAL A 35 15.36 -16.49 9.10
C VAL A 35 15.26 -17.24 7.76
N ASN A 36 14.78 -18.48 7.78
CA ASN A 36 14.60 -19.30 6.59
C ASN A 36 13.15 -19.24 6.12
N SER A 37 12.94 -18.56 4.99
CA SER A 37 11.64 -18.52 4.31
C SER A 37 11.38 -19.85 3.59
N PRO A 38 10.22 -20.51 3.78
CA PRO A 38 9.83 -21.67 2.98
C PRO A 38 9.33 -21.28 1.58
N PHE A 39 9.22 -19.99 1.30
CA PHE A 39 8.74 -19.48 0.03
C PHE A 39 9.81 -19.63 -1.04
N VAL A 40 9.57 -20.51 -2.00
CA VAL A 40 10.28 -20.50 -3.27
C VAL A 40 9.60 -19.42 -4.12
N SER A 41 10.36 -18.45 -4.64
CA SER A 41 9.81 -17.48 -5.59
C SER A 41 9.25 -18.26 -6.77
N PRO A 42 7.92 -18.27 -6.98
CA PRO A 42 7.39 -18.97 -8.11
C PRO A 42 7.65 -18.08 -9.31
N GLU A 43 8.67 -18.46 -10.09
CA GLU A 43 8.94 -17.90 -11.42
C GLU A 43 7.76 -18.13 -12.39
N THR A 44 6.76 -18.92 -11.97
CA THR A 44 5.57 -19.30 -12.74
C THR A 44 4.27 -18.86 -12.08
N ARG A 45 3.33 -18.42 -12.93
CA ARG A 45 1.95 -18.12 -12.53
C ARG A 45 1.31 -19.32 -11.82
N CYS A 46 0.58 -19.04 -10.74
CA CYS A 46 0.04 -20.06 -9.85
C CYS A 46 -1.47 -19.86 -9.64
N THR A 47 -2.25 -20.90 -9.92
CA THR A 47 -3.68 -20.94 -9.62
C THR A 47 -3.93 -21.20 -8.14
N ARG A 48 -5.15 -20.91 -7.67
CA ARG A 48 -5.55 -21.24 -6.30
C ARG A 48 -5.39 -22.75 -6.06
N HIS A 49 -4.86 -23.12 -4.90
CA HIS A 49 -4.74 -24.51 -4.50
C HIS A 49 -6.09 -25.11 -4.06
N ASP A 50 -6.41 -26.31 -4.55
CA ASP A 50 -7.69 -27.00 -4.29
C ASP A 50 -8.01 -27.25 -2.82
N TYR A 51 -6.98 -27.33 -1.96
CA TYR A 51 -7.16 -27.55 -0.53
C TYR A 51 -7.58 -26.28 0.25
N LEU A 52 -7.48 -25.09 -0.35
CA LEU A 52 -7.91 -23.85 0.27
C LEU A 52 -9.41 -23.62 0.00
N PRO A 53 -10.27 -23.64 1.03
CA PRO A 53 -11.69 -23.34 0.87
C PRO A 53 -11.90 -21.97 0.21
N GLU A 54 -12.91 -21.83 -0.65
CA GLU A 54 -13.20 -20.60 -1.40
C GLU A 54 -13.40 -19.38 -0.50
N ASN A 55 -13.99 -19.57 0.68
CA ASN A 55 -14.28 -18.52 1.64
C ASN A 55 -13.08 -18.09 2.50
N VAL A 56 -11.92 -18.74 2.37
CA VAL A 56 -10.70 -18.32 3.08
C VAL A 56 -10.25 -16.97 2.54
N ARG A 57 -10.11 -16.01 3.46
CA ARG A 57 -9.54 -14.69 3.20
C ARG A 57 -8.06 -14.70 3.51
N LEU A 58 -7.26 -14.53 2.48
CA LEU A 58 -5.83 -14.32 2.61
C LEU A 58 -5.55 -12.90 3.14
N PRO A 59 -4.47 -12.71 3.92
CA PRO A 59 -4.06 -11.40 4.39
C PRO A 59 -3.66 -10.49 3.22
N SER A 60 -4.00 -9.20 3.30
CA SER A 60 -3.57 -8.24 2.29
C SER A 60 -2.16 -7.72 2.55
N VAL A 61 -1.47 -7.23 1.51
CA VAL A 61 -0.14 -6.60 1.62
C VAL A 61 -0.12 -5.51 2.71
N THR A 62 -1.07 -4.57 2.66
CA THR A 62 -1.20 -3.50 3.66
C THR A 62 -1.38 -4.06 5.08
N TYR A 63 -2.17 -5.13 5.24
CA TYR A 63 -2.41 -5.73 6.55
C TYR A 63 -1.17 -6.43 7.10
N ILE A 64 -0.42 -7.13 6.25
CA ILE A 64 0.86 -7.74 6.63
C ILE A 64 1.83 -6.65 7.07
N ASN A 65 1.99 -5.57 6.29
CA ASN A 65 2.84 -4.44 6.64
C ASN A 65 2.43 -3.81 7.99
N GLN A 66 1.13 -3.61 8.21
CA GLN A 66 0.62 -3.12 9.50
C GLN A 66 0.93 -4.05 10.69
N CYS A 67 1.11 -5.34 10.45
CA CYS A 67 1.55 -6.28 11.49
C CYS A 67 3.07 -6.20 11.71
N VAL A 68 3.87 -6.31 10.65
CA VAL A 68 5.31 -6.66 10.80
C VAL A 68 6.31 -5.55 10.50
N HIS A 69 5.90 -4.49 9.79
CA HIS A 69 6.78 -3.37 9.47
C HIS A 69 7.23 -2.67 10.77
N PRO A 70 8.50 -2.23 10.88
CA PRO A 70 8.97 -1.42 11.99
C PRO A 70 8.10 -0.18 12.19
N LYS A 71 7.79 0.16 13.44
CA LYS A 71 6.86 1.26 13.77
C LYS A 71 7.51 2.35 14.62
N GLU A 72 8.82 2.24 14.86
CA GLU A 72 9.57 3.17 15.71
C GLU A 72 9.41 4.63 15.24
N THR A 73 9.73 4.89 13.97
CA THR A 73 9.69 6.22 13.36
C THR A 73 8.26 6.75 13.29
N LEU A 74 7.30 5.92 12.87
CA LEU A 74 5.89 6.27 12.85
C LEU A 74 5.36 6.61 14.25
N CYS A 75 5.72 5.83 15.27
CA CYS A 75 5.30 6.06 16.64
C CYS A 75 5.88 7.38 17.18
N LYS A 76 7.16 7.67 16.94
CA LYS A 76 7.79 8.94 17.33
C LYS A 76 7.11 10.14 16.68
N TRP A 77 6.83 10.06 15.37
CA TRP A 77 6.12 11.12 14.66
C TRP A 77 4.69 11.31 15.19
N GLN A 78 3.97 10.21 15.48
CA GLN A 78 2.64 10.27 16.07
C GLN A 78 2.65 10.89 17.48
N SER A 79 3.64 10.57 18.32
CA SER A 79 3.84 11.21 19.63
C SER A 79 4.01 12.72 19.48
N LYS A 80 4.92 13.17 18.60
CA LYS A 80 5.15 14.60 18.34
C LYS A 80 3.87 15.31 17.90
N LYS A 81 3.15 14.74 16.93
CA LYS A 81 1.88 15.31 16.44
C LYS A 81 0.78 15.32 17.50
N LYS A 82 0.73 14.31 18.37
CA LYS A 82 -0.20 14.29 19.50
C LYS A 82 0.13 15.37 20.54
N ASN A 83 1.41 15.62 20.81
CA ASN A 83 1.85 16.70 21.70
C ASN A 83 1.48 18.08 21.13
N GLU A 84 1.58 18.25 19.81
CA GLU A 84 1.18 19.48 19.10
C GLU A 84 -0.35 19.70 19.09
N LEU A 85 -1.13 18.66 18.80
CA LEU A 85 -2.58 18.77 18.53
C LEU A 85 -3.48 18.42 19.72
N GLY A 86 -2.93 17.80 20.76
CA GLY A 86 -3.68 17.32 21.93
C GLY A 86 -4.85 16.41 21.54
N ALA A 87 -6.04 16.72 22.05
CA ALA A 87 -7.26 15.94 21.81
C ALA A 87 -7.70 15.88 20.34
N SER A 88 -7.25 16.83 19.51
CA SER A 88 -7.63 16.91 18.09
C SER A 88 -6.86 15.93 17.19
N PHE A 89 -5.79 15.30 17.70
CA PHE A 89 -4.93 14.39 16.93
C PHE A 89 -5.71 13.27 16.23
N SER A 90 -6.64 12.61 16.93
CA SER A 90 -7.41 11.50 16.36
C SER A 90 -8.27 11.93 15.17
N GLN A 91 -8.96 13.07 15.30
CA GLN A 91 -9.79 13.61 14.22
C GLN A 91 -8.94 14.08 13.04
N TRP A 92 -7.80 14.72 13.33
CA TRP A 92 -6.84 15.14 12.32
C TRP A 92 -6.29 13.95 11.51
N SER A 93 -5.92 12.86 12.18
CA SER A 93 -5.43 11.63 11.51
C SER A 93 -6.49 11.01 10.59
N ILE A 94 -7.76 10.99 11.04
CA ILE A 94 -8.90 10.55 10.21
C ILE A 94 -9.07 11.45 8.99
N ASP A 95 -9.00 12.76 9.17
CA ASP A 95 -9.17 13.73 8.09
C ASP A 95 -8.04 13.63 7.06
N LEU A 96 -6.80 13.39 7.52
CA LEU A 96 -5.64 13.16 6.66
C LEU A 96 -5.83 11.89 5.79
N MET A 97 -6.22 10.77 6.40
CA MET A 97 -6.47 9.52 5.67
C MET A 97 -7.63 9.65 4.67
N ASN A 98 -8.68 10.38 5.04
CA ASN A 98 -9.81 10.66 4.16
C ASN A 98 -9.43 11.56 2.97
N ALA A 99 -8.55 12.54 3.17
CA ALA A 99 -8.03 13.37 2.10
C ALA A 99 -7.23 12.53 1.08
N GLY A 100 -6.35 11.64 1.55
CA GLY A 100 -5.64 10.69 0.70
C GLY A 100 -6.61 9.80 -0.09
N THR A 101 -7.57 9.17 0.61
CA THR A 101 -8.58 8.30 -0.03
C THR A 101 -9.38 9.03 -1.11
N ARG A 102 -9.76 10.30 -0.88
CA ARG A 102 -10.46 11.11 -1.88
C ARG A 102 -9.58 11.46 -3.07
N THR A 103 -8.31 11.77 -2.82
CA THR A 103 -7.34 12.07 -3.88
C THR A 103 -7.19 10.86 -4.81
N HIS A 104 -7.03 9.65 -4.27
CA HIS A 104 -6.97 8.42 -5.08
C HIS A 104 -8.24 8.23 -5.92
N ARG A 105 -9.43 8.50 -5.36
CA ARG A 105 -10.69 8.42 -6.12
C ARG A 105 -10.79 9.42 -7.26
N GLU A 106 -10.28 10.64 -7.09
CA GLU A 106 -10.26 11.62 -8.19
C GLU A 106 -9.29 11.18 -9.29
N ILE A 107 -8.13 10.61 -8.92
CA ILE A 107 -7.18 10.03 -9.88
C ILE A 107 -7.79 8.82 -10.59
N GLU A 108 -8.46 7.91 -9.87
CA GLU A 108 -9.18 6.74 -10.43
C GLU A 108 -10.15 7.16 -11.53
N LYS A 109 -10.99 8.17 -11.29
CA LYS A 109 -11.93 8.71 -12.30
C LYS A 109 -11.21 9.22 -13.55
N ILE A 110 -10.12 9.98 -13.38
CA ILE A 110 -9.33 10.52 -14.49
C ILE A 110 -8.74 9.37 -15.32
N LEU A 111 -8.20 8.34 -14.67
CA LEU A 111 -7.63 7.18 -15.34
C LEU A 111 -8.72 6.37 -16.06
N GLU A 112 -9.91 6.20 -15.48
CA GLU A 112 -11.03 5.50 -16.11
C GLU A 112 -11.56 6.23 -17.35
N GLU A 113 -11.60 7.56 -17.32
CA GLU A 113 -11.95 8.37 -18.49
C GLU A 113 -10.86 8.28 -19.56
N PHE A 114 -9.60 8.43 -19.14
CA PHE A 114 -8.45 8.30 -20.03
C PHE A 114 -8.36 6.93 -20.69
N GLN A 115 -8.68 5.84 -19.98
CA GLN A 115 -8.71 4.49 -20.53
C GLN A 115 -9.76 4.34 -21.65
N LYS A 116 -10.83 5.16 -21.64
CA LYS A 116 -11.89 5.15 -22.66
C LYS A 116 -11.56 6.01 -23.89
N SER A 117 -10.94 7.17 -23.68
CA SER A 117 -10.75 8.20 -24.72
C SER A 117 -9.29 8.38 -25.18
N GLY A 118 -8.33 7.92 -24.39
CA GLY A 118 -6.91 8.23 -24.54
C GLY A 118 -6.55 9.68 -24.19
N LYS A 119 -7.47 10.44 -23.57
CA LYS A 119 -7.30 11.88 -23.29
C LYS A 119 -7.98 12.30 -22.00
N ILE A 120 -7.36 13.25 -21.29
CA ILE A 120 -7.99 13.98 -20.19
C ILE A 120 -8.70 15.19 -20.80
N GLU A 121 -9.97 15.02 -21.18
CA GLU A 121 -10.76 16.03 -21.93
C GLU A 121 -11.07 17.28 -21.12
N GLN A 122 -11.44 17.12 -19.85
CA GLN A 122 -11.66 18.24 -18.94
C GLN A 122 -10.36 19.00 -18.70
N SER A 123 -10.44 20.32 -18.57
CA SER A 123 -9.34 21.18 -18.11
C SER A 123 -9.00 20.95 -16.63
N ASP A 124 -7.83 21.41 -16.19
CA ASP A 124 -7.43 21.29 -14.79
C ASP A 124 -8.39 22.07 -13.87
N GLU A 125 -8.81 23.25 -14.31
CA GLU A 125 -9.77 24.09 -13.59
C GLU A 125 -11.14 23.39 -13.42
N GLU A 126 -11.63 22.73 -14.47
CA GLU A 126 -12.88 21.96 -14.41
C GLU A 126 -12.78 20.81 -13.41
N ILE A 127 -11.71 20.01 -13.48
CA ILE A 127 -11.47 18.90 -12.56
C ILE A 127 -11.38 19.42 -11.11
N ILE A 128 -10.54 20.43 -10.86
CA ILE A 128 -10.30 20.98 -9.52
C ILE A 128 -11.58 21.61 -8.94
N SER A 129 -12.35 22.32 -9.76
CA SER A 129 -13.60 22.94 -9.32
C SER A 129 -14.66 21.90 -8.94
N SER A 130 -14.68 20.75 -9.63
CA SER A 130 -15.60 19.64 -9.37
C SER A 130 -15.32 18.86 -8.08
N VAL A 131 -14.11 18.98 -7.51
CA VAL A 131 -13.74 18.31 -6.26
C VAL A 131 -14.65 18.77 -5.13
N THR A 132 -15.31 17.82 -4.47
CA THR A 132 -16.18 18.07 -3.31
C THR A 132 -15.82 17.18 -2.12
N ALA A 133 -15.90 17.75 -0.91
CA ALA A 133 -15.72 17.01 0.33
C ALA A 133 -16.67 17.54 1.43
N PRO A 134 -16.98 16.73 2.47
CA PRO A 134 -17.86 17.16 3.56
C PRO A 134 -17.33 18.35 4.37
N LYS A 135 -16.01 18.60 4.33
CA LYS A 135 -15.34 19.70 5.02
C LYS A 135 -14.56 20.52 4.01
N VAL A 136 -14.62 21.84 4.14
CA VAL A 136 -13.89 22.79 3.26
C VAL A 136 -12.38 22.53 3.32
N GLU A 137 -11.80 22.39 4.50
CA GLU A 137 -10.36 22.11 4.65
C GLU A 137 -9.92 20.81 3.94
N MET A 138 -10.76 19.77 3.97
CA MET A 138 -10.49 18.53 3.26
C MET A 138 -10.61 18.73 1.75
N GLN A 139 -11.60 19.49 1.30
CA GLN A 139 -11.78 19.83 -0.11
C GLN A 139 -10.55 20.60 -0.63
N ASP A 140 -10.05 21.57 0.12
CA ASP A 140 -8.90 22.38 -0.26
C ASP A 140 -7.62 21.54 -0.31
N ARG A 141 -7.42 20.61 0.64
CA ARG A 141 -6.31 19.63 0.59
C ARG A 141 -6.36 18.78 -0.68
N VAL A 142 -7.52 18.18 -0.98
CA VAL A 142 -7.67 17.35 -2.18
C VAL A 142 -7.41 18.18 -3.44
N ARG A 143 -7.92 19.40 -3.52
CA ARG A 143 -7.63 20.33 -4.63
C ARG A 143 -6.15 20.63 -4.77
N SER A 144 -5.44 20.81 -3.66
CA SER A 144 -3.99 21.07 -3.67
C SER A 144 -3.21 19.87 -4.23
N PHE A 145 -3.57 18.66 -3.80
CA PHE A 145 -3.02 17.44 -4.39
C PHE A 145 -3.37 17.31 -5.89
N MET A 146 -4.60 17.62 -6.29
CA MET A 146 -4.99 17.61 -7.71
C MET A 146 -4.16 18.57 -8.54
N LYS A 147 -3.88 19.78 -8.05
CA LYS A 147 -2.99 20.74 -8.72
C LYS A 147 -1.56 20.21 -8.87
N SER A 148 -1.07 19.43 -7.91
CA SER A 148 0.24 18.79 -7.99
C SER A 148 0.30 17.71 -9.08
N ILE A 149 -0.71 16.83 -9.16
CA ILE A 149 -0.69 15.64 -10.04
C ILE A 149 -1.21 15.88 -11.46
N LEU A 150 -2.16 16.81 -11.67
CA LEU A 150 -2.78 17.02 -12.98
C LEU A 150 -1.78 17.40 -14.10
N PRO A 151 -0.86 18.36 -13.90
CA PRO A 151 0.14 18.68 -14.92
C PRO A 151 1.06 17.49 -15.22
N PHE A 152 1.37 16.67 -14.19
CA PHE A 152 2.16 15.46 -14.34
C PHE A 152 1.43 14.42 -15.20
N LEU A 153 0.15 14.15 -14.92
CA LEU A 153 -0.64 13.18 -15.70
C LEU A 153 -0.78 13.64 -17.16
N ARG A 154 -1.08 14.92 -17.42
CA ARG A 154 -1.18 15.44 -18.80
C ARG A 154 0.11 15.28 -19.59
N LYS A 155 1.25 15.46 -18.93
CA LYS A 155 2.56 15.38 -19.58
C LYS A 155 3.01 13.94 -19.80
N ASN A 156 2.75 13.06 -18.84
CA ASN A 156 3.39 11.75 -18.79
C ASN A 156 2.46 10.59 -19.10
N LEU A 157 1.14 10.70 -18.91
CA LEU A 157 0.25 9.57 -19.12
C LEU A 157 0.17 9.20 -20.61
N ILE A 158 0.49 7.94 -20.92
CA ILE A 158 0.45 7.38 -22.27
C ILE A 158 -0.64 6.33 -22.33
N TYR A 159 -1.48 6.43 -23.35
CA TYR A 159 -2.55 5.47 -23.58
C TYR A 159 -1.98 4.08 -23.85
N ASP A 160 -2.50 3.10 -23.12
CA ASP A 160 -2.22 1.69 -23.29
C ASP A 160 -3.51 0.89 -23.03
N GLU A 161 -3.89 0.02 -23.95
CA GLU A 161 -5.08 -0.84 -23.80
C GLU A 161 -4.97 -1.81 -22.61
N LYS A 162 -3.75 -2.07 -22.15
CA LYS A 162 -3.44 -2.96 -21.03
C LYS A 162 -3.48 -2.26 -19.68
N MET A 163 -3.89 -0.98 -19.62
CA MET A 163 -4.08 -0.29 -18.35
C MET A 163 -5.00 -1.09 -17.42
N ARG A 164 -4.68 -1.08 -16.12
CA ARG A 164 -5.49 -1.64 -15.03
C ARG A 164 -5.61 -0.59 -13.95
N ILE A 165 -6.78 -0.43 -13.36
CA ILE A 165 -7.05 0.62 -12.37
C ILE A 165 -7.75 -0.03 -11.19
N GLU A 166 -7.20 0.17 -9.98
CA GLU A 166 -7.82 -0.19 -8.72
C GLU A 166 -8.31 -1.66 -8.65
N GLU A 167 -7.49 -2.55 -9.21
CA GLU A 167 -7.81 -3.98 -9.32
C GLU A 167 -7.22 -4.80 -8.18
N SER A 168 -7.94 -5.87 -7.82
CA SER A 168 -7.43 -6.87 -6.88
C SER A 168 -6.50 -7.87 -7.56
N VAL A 169 -5.49 -8.30 -6.80
CA VAL A 169 -4.50 -9.31 -7.18
C VAL A 169 -4.34 -10.34 -6.07
N VAL A 170 -4.05 -11.60 -6.42
CA VAL A 170 -3.73 -12.65 -5.47
C VAL A 170 -2.43 -13.35 -5.83
N HIS A 171 -1.54 -13.49 -4.87
CA HIS A 171 -0.38 -14.35 -5.03
C HIS A 171 -0.68 -15.73 -4.45
N ASN A 172 -1.23 -16.66 -5.23
CA ASN A 172 -1.65 -17.98 -4.72
C ASN A 172 -0.50 -18.81 -4.12
N GLY A 173 0.71 -18.72 -4.67
CA GLY A 173 1.89 -19.43 -4.14
C GLY A 173 2.48 -18.86 -2.84
N LEU A 174 2.19 -17.59 -2.51
CA LEU A 174 2.71 -16.89 -1.33
C LEU A 174 1.59 -16.44 -0.36
N TYR A 175 0.34 -16.74 -0.73
CA TYR A 175 -0.84 -16.65 0.12
C TYR A 175 -1.16 -15.26 0.64
N TYR A 176 -0.98 -14.24 -0.18
CA TYR A 176 -1.41 -12.87 0.15
C TYR A 176 -2.21 -12.26 -1.01
N THR A 177 -2.96 -11.21 -0.69
CA THR A 177 -3.76 -10.45 -1.65
C THR A 177 -3.39 -8.98 -1.64
N GLY A 178 -3.84 -8.24 -2.65
CA GLY A 178 -3.62 -6.82 -2.78
C GLY A 178 -4.72 -6.14 -3.57
N ARG A 179 -4.78 -4.82 -3.45
CA ARG A 179 -5.42 -3.93 -4.43
C ARG A 179 -4.38 -2.87 -4.74
N PHE A 180 -3.95 -2.81 -5.99
CA PHE A 180 -2.99 -1.82 -6.45
C PHE A 180 -3.73 -0.65 -7.09
N ASP A 181 -3.10 0.52 -7.11
CA ASP A 181 -3.72 1.74 -7.63
C ASP A 181 -3.84 1.72 -9.17
N ALA A 182 -2.74 1.52 -9.88
CA ALA A 182 -2.77 1.41 -11.35
C ALA A 182 -1.63 0.57 -11.93
N ILE A 183 -1.87 0.00 -13.11
CA ILE A 183 -0.83 -0.39 -14.06
C ILE A 183 -1.03 0.51 -15.27
N CYS A 184 -0.03 1.33 -15.60
CA CYS A 184 -0.12 2.27 -16.71
C CYS A 184 1.28 2.66 -17.24
N SER A 185 1.29 3.33 -18.39
CA SER A 185 2.50 3.85 -19.01
C SER A 185 2.68 5.34 -18.69
N LEU A 186 3.82 5.70 -18.11
CA LEU A 186 4.19 7.08 -17.78
C LEU A 186 5.50 7.47 -18.48
N GLY A 187 5.44 8.45 -19.38
CA GLY A 187 6.60 8.97 -20.11
C GLY A 187 7.33 7.89 -20.91
N GLY A 188 8.67 7.89 -20.89
CA GLY A 188 9.47 6.93 -21.64
C GLY A 188 9.59 5.53 -21.01
N GLU A 189 8.91 5.26 -19.89
CA GLU A 189 9.21 4.09 -19.05
C GLU A 189 8.50 2.80 -19.49
N GLY A 190 7.41 2.90 -20.25
CA GLY A 190 6.54 1.78 -20.63
C GLY A 190 5.57 1.37 -19.51
N LEU A 191 4.89 0.24 -19.71
CA LEU A 191 3.85 -0.26 -18.80
C LEU A 191 4.47 -0.70 -17.46
N MET A 192 4.01 -0.12 -16.35
CA MET A 192 4.53 -0.39 -15.01
C MET A 192 3.43 -0.34 -13.95
N LEU A 193 3.70 -0.91 -12.78
CA LEU A 193 2.86 -0.72 -11.60
C LEU A 193 3.08 0.69 -11.03
N VAL A 194 2.01 1.41 -10.70
CA VAL A 194 2.08 2.75 -10.12
C VAL A 194 1.27 2.80 -8.82
N ASP A 195 1.82 3.44 -7.80
CA ASP A 195 1.18 3.71 -6.50
C ASP A 195 1.21 5.23 -6.26
N TRP A 196 0.03 5.82 -5.99
CA TRP A 196 -0.12 7.26 -5.79
C TRP A 196 0.13 7.59 -4.32
N LYS A 197 0.98 8.58 -4.02
CA LYS A 197 1.34 8.92 -2.63
C LYS A 197 1.12 10.39 -2.35
N THR A 198 0.13 10.71 -1.52
CA THR A 198 -0.06 12.07 -1.02
C THR A 198 0.98 12.38 0.06
N VAL A 199 1.77 13.43 -0.18
CA VAL A 199 2.79 13.95 0.74
C VAL A 199 2.24 15.20 1.41
N SER A 200 1.89 15.07 2.68
CA SER A 200 1.31 16.15 3.46
C SER A 200 2.36 17.17 3.90
N GLN A 201 1.96 18.43 4.09
CA GLN A 201 2.85 19.44 4.67
C GLN A 201 3.37 19.00 6.05
N ALA A 202 2.52 18.34 6.84
CA ALA A 202 2.87 17.82 8.15
C ALA A 202 3.93 16.70 8.12
N SER A 203 4.03 15.94 7.02
CA SER A 203 5.11 14.97 6.80
C SER A 203 6.42 15.70 6.50
N LEU A 204 6.38 16.71 5.61
CA LEU A 204 7.54 17.53 5.23
C LEU A 204 8.16 18.26 6.43
N ASP A 205 7.34 18.92 7.25
CA ASP A 205 7.79 19.64 8.45
C ASP A 205 8.36 18.70 9.53
N GLY A 206 7.99 17.42 9.47
CA GLY A 206 8.48 16.38 10.36
C GLY A 206 9.89 15.89 10.02
N GLY A 207 10.40 16.19 8.82
CA GLY A 207 11.71 15.75 8.36
C GLY A 207 11.84 14.24 8.16
N VAL A 208 10.71 13.52 8.03
CA VAL A 208 10.69 12.07 7.78
C VAL A 208 10.02 11.84 6.44
N SER A 209 10.62 11.03 5.57
CA SER A 209 9.98 10.67 4.31
C SER A 209 8.83 9.70 4.54
N ASP A 210 7.75 9.84 3.77
CA ASP A 210 6.62 8.89 3.88
C ASP A 210 7.06 7.45 3.50
N ALA A 211 8.08 7.30 2.64
CA ALA A 211 8.69 6.01 2.34
C ALA A 211 9.30 5.34 3.59
N GLU A 212 9.96 6.11 4.46
CA GLU A 212 10.51 5.62 5.74
C GLU A 212 9.41 5.34 6.78
N LEU A 213 8.28 6.06 6.73
CA LEU A 213 7.18 5.87 7.67
C LEU A 213 6.35 4.61 7.37
N TYR A 214 6.25 4.24 6.10
CA TYR A 214 5.24 3.27 5.64
C TYR A 214 5.80 2.12 4.77
N GLY A 215 7.07 2.18 4.36
CA GLY A 215 7.75 1.09 3.65
C GLY A 215 7.23 0.84 2.23
N TYR A 216 6.87 1.91 1.50
CA TYR A 216 6.26 1.87 0.18
C TYR A 216 6.97 0.99 -0.86
N PRO A 217 8.31 0.97 -0.98
CA PRO A 217 8.95 0.23 -2.06
C PRO A 217 8.76 -1.29 -1.95
N SER A 218 8.79 -1.84 -0.73
CA SER A 218 8.50 -3.26 -0.49
C SER A 218 7.03 -3.64 -0.76
N GLN A 219 6.09 -2.70 -0.57
CA GLN A 219 4.68 -2.90 -0.91
C GLN A 219 4.51 -2.97 -2.43
N LEU A 220 5.15 -2.07 -3.18
CA LEU A 220 5.18 -2.12 -4.64
C LEU A 220 5.77 -3.44 -5.14
N ALA A 221 6.91 -3.87 -4.58
CA ALA A 221 7.52 -5.16 -4.94
C ALA A 221 6.58 -6.34 -4.67
N ALA A 222 5.84 -6.32 -3.55
CA ALA A 222 4.83 -7.33 -3.24
C ALA A 222 3.72 -7.40 -4.30
N TYR A 223 3.23 -6.26 -4.76
CA TYR A 223 2.22 -6.19 -5.82
C TYR A 223 2.77 -6.64 -7.17
N VAL A 224 3.99 -6.23 -7.56
CA VAL A 224 4.65 -6.73 -8.78
C VAL A 224 4.75 -8.26 -8.76
N GLY A 225 5.26 -8.83 -7.67
CA GLY A 225 5.34 -10.28 -7.51
C GLY A 225 3.98 -10.96 -7.61
N ALA A 226 2.93 -10.38 -7.02
CA ALA A 226 1.58 -10.91 -7.11
C ALA A 226 1.02 -10.85 -8.54
N ILE A 227 1.19 -9.73 -9.24
CA ILE A 227 0.72 -9.55 -10.62
C ILE A 227 1.39 -10.55 -11.56
N ASN A 228 2.70 -10.74 -11.42
CA ASN A 228 3.46 -11.67 -12.24
C ASN A 228 3.13 -13.13 -11.93
N ALA A 229 2.66 -13.44 -10.72
CA ALA A 229 2.26 -14.78 -10.30
C ALA A 229 0.77 -15.09 -10.51
N ASP A 230 -0.09 -14.10 -10.76
CA ASP A 230 -1.54 -14.29 -10.86
C ASP A 230 -1.95 -14.52 -12.33
N PRO A 231 -2.56 -15.68 -12.67
CA PRO A 231 -3.04 -15.96 -14.03
C PRO A 231 -3.99 -14.90 -14.60
N LYS A 232 -4.69 -14.15 -13.75
CA LYS A 232 -5.58 -13.05 -14.17
C LYS A 232 -4.86 -12.00 -15.04
N PHE A 233 -3.57 -11.80 -14.82
CA PHE A 233 -2.77 -10.76 -15.47
C PHE A 233 -1.78 -11.33 -16.49
N GLU A 234 -2.07 -12.52 -17.05
CA GLU A 234 -1.22 -13.16 -18.06
C GLU A 234 -1.02 -12.31 -19.32
N ASP A 235 -2.06 -11.59 -19.73
CA ASP A 235 -2.05 -10.73 -20.92
C ASP A 235 -1.09 -9.53 -20.80
N LEU A 236 -0.73 -9.14 -19.57
CA LEU A 236 0.25 -8.08 -19.31
C LEU A 236 1.69 -8.52 -19.55
N GLY A 237 1.97 -9.83 -19.61
CA GLY A 237 3.34 -10.33 -19.54
C GLY A 237 3.95 -10.11 -18.16
N SER A 238 5.27 -9.93 -18.09
CA SER A 238 5.98 -9.65 -16.83
C SER A 238 6.08 -8.14 -16.61
N ILE A 239 5.51 -7.65 -15.51
CA ILE A 239 5.78 -6.30 -15.02
C ILE A 239 7.14 -6.30 -14.35
N ALA A 240 8.07 -5.48 -14.85
CA ALA A 240 9.45 -5.42 -14.38
C ALA A 240 9.84 -4.07 -13.73
N LYS A 241 8.90 -3.11 -13.75
CA LYS A 241 9.07 -1.78 -13.18
C LYS A 241 7.89 -1.45 -12.28
N ALA A 242 8.16 -0.64 -11.27
CA ALA A 242 7.15 -0.02 -10.44
C ALA A 242 7.53 1.44 -10.17
N ALA A 243 6.55 2.28 -9.86
CA ALA A 243 6.81 3.66 -9.48
C ALA A 243 5.91 4.13 -8.34
N ASP A 244 6.50 4.90 -7.43
CA ASP A 244 5.74 5.79 -6.56
C ASP A 244 5.62 7.15 -7.26
N VAL A 245 4.41 7.71 -7.28
CA VAL A 245 4.19 9.09 -7.72
C VAL A 245 3.80 9.93 -6.51
N LEU A 246 4.72 10.79 -6.09
CA LEU A 246 4.60 11.67 -4.94
C LEU A 246 3.82 12.92 -5.31
N ILE A 247 2.70 13.14 -4.63
CA ILE A 247 1.72 14.20 -4.88
C ILE A 247 1.72 15.14 -3.69
N TYR A 248 2.08 16.39 -3.90
CA TYR A 248 2.41 17.30 -2.82
C TYR A 248 1.27 18.24 -2.46
N GLU A 249 1.05 18.42 -1.16
CA GLU A 249 0.02 19.34 -0.64
C GLU A 249 0.36 20.81 -0.89
N ASP A 250 1.64 21.16 -1.01
CA ASP A 250 2.12 22.52 -1.31
C ASP A 250 2.00 22.91 -2.80
N GLU A 251 1.28 22.09 -3.58
CA GLU A 251 1.00 22.28 -5.00
C GLU A 251 2.22 22.20 -5.92
N ARG A 252 3.42 21.86 -5.43
CA ARG A 252 4.57 21.64 -6.31
C ARG A 252 4.33 20.44 -7.24
N PRO A 253 4.93 20.41 -8.44
CA PRO A 253 4.68 19.34 -9.40
C PRO A 253 4.95 17.96 -8.80
N ALA A 254 4.07 16.99 -9.10
CA ALA A 254 4.27 15.62 -8.67
C ALA A 254 5.58 15.03 -9.21
N GLU A 255 6.18 14.16 -8.42
CA GLU A 255 7.48 13.55 -8.69
C GLU A 255 7.34 12.03 -8.79
N MET A 256 8.03 11.42 -9.74
CA MET A 256 7.99 9.97 -9.96
C MET A 256 9.32 9.35 -9.56
N VAL A 257 9.26 8.33 -8.69
CA VAL A 257 10.40 7.50 -8.30
C VAL A 257 10.19 6.12 -8.89
N VAL A 258 11.08 5.69 -9.79
CA VAL A 258 10.97 4.43 -10.52
C VAL A 258 11.91 3.38 -9.92
N TYR A 259 11.40 2.19 -9.67
CA TYR A 259 12.12 1.03 -9.16
C TYR A 259 12.16 -0.06 -10.23
N GLN A 260 13.36 -0.62 -10.50
CA GLN A 260 13.56 -1.69 -11.47
C GLN A 260 14.85 -2.49 -11.19
N GLY A 261 14.97 -3.66 -11.83
CA GLY A 261 16.20 -4.46 -11.74
C GLY A 261 16.55 -4.86 -10.31
N GLU A 262 17.81 -4.66 -9.93
CA GLU A 262 18.34 -5.04 -8.61
C GLU A 262 17.63 -4.33 -7.44
N GLU A 263 17.18 -3.10 -7.63
CA GLU A 263 16.49 -2.34 -6.58
C GLU A 263 15.12 -2.93 -6.27
N LEU A 264 14.33 -3.23 -7.31
CA LEU A 264 13.03 -3.87 -7.13
C LEU A 264 13.16 -5.29 -6.55
N GLN A 265 14.22 -6.01 -6.93
CA GLN A 265 14.55 -7.32 -6.37
C GLN A 265 14.93 -7.22 -4.88
N MET A 266 15.72 -6.23 -4.47
CA MET A 266 16.04 -5.97 -3.07
C MET A 266 14.77 -5.76 -2.23
N TYR A 267 13.83 -4.95 -2.74
CA TYR A 267 12.55 -4.71 -2.05
C TYR A 267 11.62 -5.92 -2.05
N TRP A 268 11.70 -6.79 -3.07
CA TRP A 268 11.03 -8.07 -3.09
C TRP A 268 11.55 -9.00 -1.98
N GLU A 269 12.87 -9.07 -1.77
CA GLU A 269 13.48 -9.84 -0.69
C GLU A 269 13.06 -9.30 0.69
N GLU A 270 13.01 -7.98 0.86
CA GLU A 270 12.49 -7.34 2.08
C GLU A 270 11.01 -7.74 2.32
N TRP A 271 10.20 -7.76 1.26
CA TRP A 271 8.81 -8.22 1.35
C TRP A 271 8.71 -9.69 1.78
N LEU A 272 9.53 -10.58 1.21
CA LEU A 272 9.53 -12.00 1.59
C LEU A 272 9.89 -12.20 3.07
N GLN A 273 10.81 -11.40 3.61
CA GLN A 273 11.13 -11.42 5.05
C GLN A 273 9.93 -10.99 5.90
N LYS A 274 9.22 -9.93 5.49
CA LYS A 274 7.99 -9.47 6.16
C LYS A 274 6.90 -10.54 6.13
N LEU A 275 6.69 -11.16 4.97
CA LEU A 275 5.73 -12.22 4.77
C LEU A 275 6.06 -13.45 5.63
N ASN A 276 7.33 -13.87 5.66
CA ASN A 276 7.79 -14.97 6.50
C ASN A 276 7.57 -14.67 7.99
N LYS A 277 7.94 -13.47 8.45
CA LYS A 277 7.72 -13.03 9.82
C LYS A 277 6.23 -13.08 10.21
N TYR A 278 5.34 -12.63 9.33
CA TYR A 278 3.91 -12.67 9.56
C TYR A 278 3.41 -14.11 9.75
N TRP A 279 3.67 -15.00 8.78
CA TRP A 279 3.19 -16.38 8.83
C TRP A 279 3.83 -17.20 9.94
N TRP A 280 5.12 -17.00 10.19
CA TRP A 280 5.83 -17.63 11.30
C TRP A 280 5.21 -17.23 12.64
N THR A 281 4.95 -15.94 12.86
CA THR A 281 4.29 -15.48 14.11
C THR A 281 2.88 -16.03 14.22
N MET A 282 2.07 -15.97 13.17
CA MET A 282 0.70 -16.49 13.18
C MET A 282 0.66 -18.00 13.51
N LYS A 283 1.59 -18.78 12.96
CA LYS A 283 1.66 -20.23 13.19
C LYS A 283 2.10 -20.56 14.61
N ASN A 284 3.18 -19.94 15.08
CA ASN A 284 3.87 -20.30 16.33
C ASN A 284 3.35 -19.58 17.58
N TYR A 285 2.36 -18.69 17.47
CA TYR A 285 1.82 -18.00 18.64
C TYR A 285 1.07 -18.94 19.59
N GLU A 286 1.31 -18.81 20.89
CA GLU A 286 0.56 -19.53 21.92
C GLU A 286 -0.72 -18.76 22.30
N GLY A 287 -1.89 -19.36 22.05
CA GLY A 287 -3.20 -18.79 22.39
C GLY A 287 -3.96 -18.12 21.22
N ASP A 288 -5.21 -17.75 21.47
CA ASP A 288 -6.16 -17.38 20.40
C ASP A 288 -5.97 -15.97 19.82
N LYS A 289 -5.12 -15.15 20.45
CA LYS A 289 -4.97 -13.72 20.13
C LYS A 289 -3.51 -13.31 19.94
N VAL A 290 -3.12 -13.04 18.71
CA VAL A 290 -1.78 -12.57 18.33
C VAL A 290 -1.69 -11.06 18.48
N ASP A 291 -0.62 -10.57 19.11
CA ASP A 291 -0.39 -9.14 19.32
C ASP A 291 0.82 -8.64 18.52
N PHE A 292 0.56 -7.97 17.40
CA PHE A 292 1.53 -7.23 16.59
C PHE A 292 1.55 -5.73 16.91
N THR A 293 0.97 -5.29 18.04
CA THR A 293 1.06 -3.88 18.42
C THR A 293 2.49 -3.52 18.79
N TYR A 294 2.94 -2.36 18.30
CA TYR A 294 4.22 -1.81 18.70
C TYR A 294 4.16 -1.29 20.13
N LYS A 295 5.13 -1.71 20.96
CA LYS A 295 5.25 -1.33 22.36
C LYS A 295 6.51 -0.46 22.49
N PRO A 296 6.37 0.88 22.53
CA PRO A 296 7.52 1.75 22.68
C PRO A 296 8.25 1.47 24.01
N PRO A 297 9.57 1.63 24.08
CA PRO A 297 10.31 1.61 25.34
C PRO A 297 9.75 2.69 26.30
N GLU A 298 9.67 2.39 27.60
CA GLU A 298 9.07 3.28 28.62
C GLU A 298 9.63 4.72 28.60
N SER A 299 10.87 4.93 28.12
CA SER A 299 11.53 6.24 28.04
C SER A 299 11.11 7.14 26.86
N THR A 300 10.18 6.72 26.00
CA THR A 300 9.79 7.47 24.78
C THR A 300 8.40 8.11 24.83
N LEU A 301 7.72 8.04 25.97
CA LEU A 301 6.39 8.64 26.18
C LEU A 301 6.44 9.99 26.93
N ASP A 302 7.61 10.40 27.43
CA ASP A 302 7.79 11.58 28.29
C ASP A 302 8.68 12.69 27.67
N GLU A 303 9.00 12.62 26.37
CA GLU A 303 9.67 13.70 25.60
C GLU A 303 8.73 14.33 24.57
#